data_AF-A0A420J7T7-F1
#
_entry.id   AF-A0A420J7T7-F1
#
_cell.length_a   1.000
_cell.length_b   1.000
_cell.length_c   1.000
_cell.angle_alpha   90.00
_cell.angle_beta   90.00
_cell.angle_gamma   90.00
#
_symmetry.space_group_name_H-M   'P 1'
#
loop_
_entity.id
_entity.type
_entity.pdbx_description
1 polymer ?
#
loop_
_entity_poly.entity_id
_entity_poly.type
_entity_poly.pdbx_seq_one_letter_code
_entity_poly.pdbx_strand_id
1 'polypeptide(L)'
;MIFSLIILLVLLFIEGLKHKSSISDDLPLKPYFFPCKTSHSRMFPVRHSFSYSYLLTGIPVGFKGSVGGLISIDEVNDNAWLSRRAWFTIHGDDYLARGHHPDGLRGKLRDYLQSQGIDHKQFSQAYLFTAAKFLGYASNPVSIWYLYTASNELKALVLEVNNTFDERHSYFLEPSSNSLARPSSSTTSSTRYTSKWPKDFYVSTFNDRSGCYSLSLIDPFAPVLTGTGYINTNITLSGPSNTKAMIVTLLQSTSGPLNPASMSLLEKLRFLLSWWWVGFATFPRTLQQAFILFFRKKMPWAFRPEPRRKTISRPADDTEKLIEQQFRAFLKARVEQCQEPLIVRYQSAGLIGEENAAALFISGSVMDRSQPEVEILVLTPVFYSNFALYASLGEAFMSESSQSQTLFLSDNSITSKLNLETSICPNSSKFPFRQGSPARYLLTLLVYLRKSPRSISVGDVSYSKTSQPLISKLSELDIYVLHHASLANFKKYAWKLIRLMMIDHVAFRSTTLWELEVLTVRTIVAWLILRGIFG
;
A
#
# COMPACT_ATOMS: atom_id res chain seq x y z
N MET A 1 -0.62 -7.26 33.77
CA MET A 1 -0.79 -7.08 32.32
C MET A 1 -1.71 -8.14 31.69
N ILE A 2 -1.46 -9.44 31.89
CA ILE A 2 -2.29 -10.53 31.31
C ILE A 2 -3.74 -10.50 31.82
N PHE A 3 -3.96 -10.31 33.13
CA PHE A 3 -5.30 -10.26 33.73
C PHE A 3 -6.16 -9.11 33.17
N SER A 4 -5.57 -7.92 33.02
CA SER A 4 -6.22 -6.75 32.41
C SER A 4 -6.60 -6.97 30.95
N LEU A 5 -5.77 -7.69 30.18
CA LEU A 5 -6.06 -8.06 28.80
C LEU A 5 -7.23 -9.05 28.72
N ILE A 6 -7.26 -10.05 29.61
CA ILE A 6 -8.36 -11.02 29.67
C ILE A 6 -9.68 -10.33 30.00
N ILE A 7 -9.70 -9.45 31.01
CA ILE A 7 -10.89 -8.67 31.36
C ILE A 7 -11.38 -7.87 30.15
N LEU A 8 -10.46 -7.20 29.45
CA LEU A 8 -10.83 -6.44 28.26
C LEU A 8 -11.40 -7.33 27.14
N LEU A 9 -10.79 -8.48 26.86
CA LEU A 9 -11.30 -9.42 25.85
C LEU A 9 -12.70 -9.93 26.23
N VAL A 10 -12.96 -10.14 27.51
CA VAL A 10 -14.29 -10.50 28.02
C VAL A 10 -15.27 -9.34 27.86
N LEU A 11 -14.86 -8.10 28.16
CA LEU A 11 -15.69 -6.92 27.93
C LEU A 11 -16.02 -6.72 26.45
N LEU A 12 -15.02 -6.86 25.56
CA LEU A 12 -15.22 -6.84 24.10
C LEU A 12 -16.17 -7.95 23.64
N PHE A 13 -16.05 -9.16 24.22
CA PHE A 13 -16.98 -10.24 23.94
C PHE A 13 -18.41 -9.86 24.34
N ILE A 14 -18.61 -9.43 25.59
CA ILE A 14 -19.92 -9.04 26.12
C ILE A 14 -20.53 -7.88 25.31
N GLU A 15 -19.72 -6.89 24.94
CA GLU A 15 -20.19 -5.73 24.19
C GLU A 15 -20.55 -6.10 22.75
N GLY A 16 -19.74 -6.95 22.10
CA GLY A 16 -20.08 -7.51 20.80
C GLY A 16 -21.39 -8.32 20.83
N LEU A 17 -21.66 -9.06 21.92
CA LEU A 17 -22.91 -9.80 22.08
C LEU A 17 -24.16 -8.92 22.19
N LYS A 18 -24.04 -7.71 22.75
CA LYS A 18 -25.15 -6.77 22.86
C LYS A 18 -25.50 -6.10 21.53
N HIS A 19 -24.57 -6.09 20.58
CA HIS A 19 -24.79 -5.40 19.31
C HIS A 19 -25.76 -6.17 18.43
N LYS A 20 -26.91 -5.56 18.11
CA LYS A 20 -27.86 -6.12 17.16
C LYS A 20 -27.23 -6.23 15.78
N SER A 21 -27.50 -7.34 15.09
CA SER A 21 -27.13 -7.49 13.68
C SER A 21 -27.89 -6.45 12.84
N SER A 22 -27.16 -5.74 12.00
CA SER A 22 -27.68 -4.71 11.08
C SER A 22 -28.12 -5.29 9.73
N ILE A 23 -28.44 -6.58 9.68
CA ILE A 23 -28.81 -7.27 8.43
C ILE A 23 -30.31 -7.08 8.17
N SER A 24 -30.65 -6.56 6.99
CA SER A 24 -31.99 -6.73 6.42
C SER A 24 -32.10 -8.13 5.80
N ASP A 25 -33.22 -8.81 6.00
CA ASP A 25 -33.40 -10.16 5.48
C ASP A 25 -33.46 -10.23 3.95
N ASP A 26 -33.71 -9.10 3.30
CA ASP A 26 -33.86 -8.96 1.83
C ASP A 26 -32.52 -8.93 1.07
N LEU A 27 -31.37 -8.93 1.75
CA LEU A 27 -30.08 -8.93 1.06
C LEU A 27 -29.79 -10.33 0.46
N PRO A 28 -29.58 -10.46 -0.86
CA PRO A 28 -29.34 -11.76 -1.52
C PRO A 28 -28.04 -12.41 -1.07
N LEU A 29 -27.05 -11.61 -0.70
CA LEU A 29 -25.78 -12.05 -0.14
C LEU A 29 -25.67 -11.51 1.28
N LYS A 30 -25.16 -12.33 2.21
CA LYS A 30 -24.96 -11.94 3.61
C LYS A 30 -23.47 -12.03 3.97
N PRO A 31 -23.00 -11.32 5.01
CA PRO A 31 -21.64 -11.52 5.52
C PRO A 31 -21.44 -12.92 6.10
N TYR A 32 -20.36 -13.60 5.70
CA TYR A 32 -20.01 -14.94 6.18
C TYR A 32 -18.52 -15.06 6.49
N PHE A 33 -18.18 -15.98 7.40
CA PHE A 33 -16.81 -16.49 7.51
C PHE A 33 -16.65 -17.77 6.69
N PHE A 34 -15.50 -17.93 6.06
CA PHE A 34 -15.14 -19.10 5.27
C PHE A 34 -13.84 -19.68 5.83
N PRO A 35 -13.95 -20.68 6.73
CA PRO A 35 -12.82 -21.51 7.13
C PRO A 35 -12.14 -22.14 5.92
N CYS A 36 -10.88 -21.80 5.69
CA CYS A 36 -10.10 -22.28 4.55
C CYS A 36 -8.76 -22.85 4.98
N LYS A 37 -8.15 -23.59 4.05
CA LYS A 37 -6.73 -23.95 4.06
C LYS A 37 -6.12 -23.39 2.79
N THR A 38 -4.98 -22.73 2.94
CA THR A 38 -4.16 -22.29 1.81
C THR A 38 -2.91 -23.16 1.73
N SER A 39 -2.56 -23.60 0.52
CA SER A 39 -1.33 -24.32 0.25
C SER A 39 -0.56 -23.60 -0.86
N HIS A 40 0.76 -23.54 -0.69
CA HIS A 40 1.66 -23.01 -1.71
C HIS A 40 2.66 -24.09 -2.08
N SER A 41 2.76 -24.39 -3.36
CA SER A 41 3.67 -25.39 -3.91
C SER A 41 4.52 -24.75 -5.00
N ARG A 42 5.78 -24.51 -4.68
CA ARG A 42 6.80 -24.08 -5.64
C ARG A 42 7.43 -25.31 -6.28
N MET A 43 7.45 -25.33 -7.61
CA MET A 43 8.01 -26.40 -8.44
C MET A 43 9.43 -26.09 -8.92
N PHE A 44 9.74 -24.81 -9.16
CA PHE A 44 11.02 -24.30 -9.68
C PHE A 44 11.34 -22.90 -9.08
N PRO A 45 12.62 -22.48 -8.99
CA PRO A 45 13.86 -23.26 -9.19
C PRO A 45 14.09 -24.29 -8.09
N VAL A 46 13.63 -24.01 -6.87
CA VAL A 46 13.76 -24.94 -5.74
C VAL A 46 12.38 -25.41 -5.31
N ARG A 47 12.19 -26.73 -5.22
CA ARG A 47 10.94 -27.32 -4.72
C ARG A 47 10.73 -26.96 -3.26
N HIS A 48 9.55 -26.43 -2.95
CA HIS A 48 9.14 -26.09 -1.59
C HIS A 48 7.62 -26.05 -1.50
N SER A 49 7.04 -26.69 -0.49
CA SER A 49 5.60 -26.67 -0.29
C SER A 49 5.27 -26.55 1.19
N PHE A 50 4.19 -25.83 1.48
CA PHE A 50 3.66 -25.67 2.83
C PHE A 50 2.17 -25.37 2.76
N SER A 51 1.46 -25.57 3.87
CA SER A 51 0.04 -25.25 3.98
C SER A 51 -0.31 -24.79 5.38
N TYR A 52 -1.32 -23.94 5.49
CA TYR A 52 -1.77 -23.40 6.77
C TYR A 52 -3.26 -23.02 6.73
N SER A 53 -3.86 -22.92 7.91
CA SER A 53 -5.24 -22.43 8.06
C SER A 53 -5.33 -20.96 7.67
N TYR A 54 -6.40 -20.60 6.97
CA TYR A 54 -6.68 -19.25 6.50
C TYR A 54 -8.15 -18.95 6.71
N LEU A 55 -8.47 -17.78 7.26
CA LEU A 55 -9.86 -17.37 7.49
C LEU A 55 -10.21 -16.27 6.50
N LEU A 56 -11.10 -16.57 5.58
CA LEU A 56 -11.71 -15.56 4.73
C LEU A 56 -12.97 -15.02 5.39
N THR A 57 -13.16 -13.71 5.27
CA THR A 57 -14.42 -13.04 5.54
C THR A 57 -14.99 -12.59 4.20
N GLY A 58 -16.21 -13.01 3.91
CA GLY A 58 -16.94 -12.59 2.72
C GLY A 58 -17.98 -11.55 3.09
N ILE A 59 -18.07 -10.46 2.33
CA ILE A 59 -19.04 -9.40 2.58
C ILE A 59 -19.70 -8.89 1.28
N PRO A 60 -21.00 -8.60 1.27
CA PRO A 60 -21.66 -7.89 0.18
C PRO A 60 -21.12 -6.46 0.11
N VAL A 61 -20.70 -6.04 -1.08
CA VAL A 61 -20.23 -4.67 -1.32
C VAL A 61 -21.43 -3.72 -1.24
N GLY A 62 -21.34 -2.74 -0.35
CA GLY A 62 -22.42 -1.79 -0.06
C GLY A 62 -23.14 -2.06 1.25
N PHE A 63 -22.91 -3.20 1.90
CA PHE A 63 -23.33 -3.42 3.28
C PHE A 63 -22.43 -2.61 4.24
N LYS A 64 -23.05 -1.92 5.20
CA LYS A 64 -22.37 -1.21 6.30
C LYS A 64 -23.04 -1.62 7.61
N GLY A 65 -22.25 -1.91 8.64
CA GLY A 65 -22.74 -2.25 9.97
C GLY A 65 -22.10 -3.51 10.57
N SER A 66 -22.61 -3.89 11.74
CA SER A 66 -22.17 -5.06 12.50
C SER A 66 -23.08 -6.28 12.29
N VAL A 67 -22.47 -7.46 12.27
CA VAL A 67 -23.13 -8.76 12.12
C VAL A 67 -22.71 -9.70 13.25
N GLY A 68 -23.70 -10.09 14.05
CA GLY A 68 -23.52 -11.07 15.12
C GLY A 68 -22.49 -10.69 16.19
N GLY A 69 -22.06 -9.42 16.26
CA GLY A 69 -20.98 -8.97 17.14
C GLY A 69 -19.59 -9.48 16.74
N LEU A 70 -19.46 -10.16 15.60
CA LEU A 70 -18.22 -10.77 15.15
C LEU A 70 -17.59 -10.01 13.99
N ILE A 71 -18.41 -9.55 13.03
CA ILE A 71 -17.96 -8.77 11.86
C ILE A 71 -18.49 -7.35 12.00
N SER A 72 -17.66 -6.36 11.72
CA SER A 72 -18.06 -4.97 11.51
C SER A 72 -17.49 -4.44 10.20
N ILE A 73 -18.30 -3.69 9.45
CA ILE A 73 -17.95 -3.18 8.13
C ILE A 73 -18.30 -1.69 8.09
N ASP A 74 -17.30 -0.83 7.86
CA ASP A 74 -17.48 0.63 7.73
C ASP A 74 -18.30 1.29 8.85
N GLU A 75 -18.32 0.71 10.06
CA GLU A 75 -18.85 1.39 11.23
C GLU A 75 -17.88 2.49 11.64
N VAL A 76 -18.31 3.74 11.50
CA VAL A 76 -17.61 4.91 12.01
C VAL A 76 -17.47 4.73 13.52
N ASN A 77 -16.23 4.72 14.01
CA ASN A 77 -15.98 4.58 15.43
C ASN A 77 -15.10 5.75 15.90
N ASP A 78 -15.66 6.55 16.80
CA ASP A 78 -14.93 7.54 17.58
C ASP A 78 -13.78 6.83 18.34
N ASN A 79 -12.56 7.04 17.86
CA ASN A 79 -11.20 7.01 18.45
C ASN A 79 -10.83 6.17 19.70
N ALA A 80 -11.71 5.37 20.30
CA ALA A 80 -11.37 4.51 21.43
C ALA A 80 -11.22 3.05 20.96
N TRP A 81 -10.10 2.44 21.31
CA TRP A 81 -9.88 1.00 21.15
C TRP A 81 -10.96 0.16 21.86
N LEU A 82 -11.56 0.72 22.92
CA LEU A 82 -12.73 0.18 23.63
C LEU A 82 -14.06 0.32 22.87
N SER A 83 -14.17 1.22 21.89
CA SER A 83 -15.38 1.36 21.07
C SER A 83 -15.47 0.28 19.98
N ARG A 84 -14.47 -0.60 19.83
CA ARG A 84 -14.51 -1.69 18.84
C ARG A 84 -15.63 -2.68 19.18
N ARG A 85 -16.73 -2.57 18.45
CA ARG A 85 -17.98 -3.35 18.63
C ARG A 85 -17.94 -4.75 18.04
N ALA A 86 -16.84 -5.15 17.39
CA ALA A 86 -16.67 -6.46 16.79
C ALA A 86 -15.21 -6.94 16.80
N TRP A 87 -15.04 -8.26 16.70
CA TRP A 87 -13.74 -8.93 16.70
C TRP A 87 -12.99 -8.80 15.38
N PHE A 88 -13.73 -8.91 14.27
CA PHE A 88 -13.24 -8.77 12.91
C PHE A 88 -13.78 -7.47 12.32
N THR A 89 -12.87 -6.67 11.80
CA THR A 89 -13.13 -5.32 11.30
C THR A 89 -12.72 -5.23 9.84
N ILE A 90 -13.59 -4.63 9.04
CA ILE A 90 -13.34 -4.32 7.63
C ILE A 90 -13.58 -2.83 7.49
N HIS A 91 -12.51 -2.08 7.27
CA HIS A 91 -12.59 -0.65 6.98
C HIS A 91 -12.36 -0.43 5.50
N GLY A 92 -13.28 0.26 4.86
CA GLY A 92 -13.28 0.58 3.44
C GLY A 92 -11.98 1.25 3.02
N ASP A 93 -11.43 2.11 3.87
CA ASP A 93 -10.13 2.80 3.77
C ASP A 93 -8.96 1.86 3.43
N ASP A 94 -9.05 0.60 3.86
CA ASP A 94 -8.03 -0.42 3.64
C ASP A 94 -8.10 -1.07 2.24
N TYR A 95 -9.08 -0.74 1.40
CA TYR A 95 -9.28 -1.41 0.10
C TYR A 95 -9.23 -0.44 -1.08
N LEU A 96 -8.88 -0.96 -2.26
CA LEU A 96 -8.73 -0.25 -3.54
C LEU A 96 -7.93 1.05 -3.39
N ALA A 97 -8.48 2.20 -3.76
CA ALA A 97 -7.85 3.50 -3.48
C ALA A 97 -7.78 3.74 -1.96
N ARG A 98 -6.65 4.20 -1.43
CA ARG A 98 -6.48 4.44 0.01
C ARG A 98 -7.38 5.59 0.48
N GLY A 99 -7.88 5.48 1.72
CA GLY A 99 -8.65 6.53 2.40
C GLY A 99 -10.15 6.41 2.33
N HIS A 100 -10.82 7.32 3.02
CA HIS A 100 -12.27 7.30 3.12
C HIS A 100 -12.94 7.65 1.80
N HIS A 101 -13.99 6.91 1.47
CA HIS A 101 -14.92 7.23 0.39
C HIS A 101 -16.32 7.30 0.99
N PRO A 102 -17.14 8.34 0.70
CA PRO A 102 -18.46 8.52 1.31
C PRO A 102 -19.40 7.31 1.09
N ASP A 103 -19.42 6.77 -0.14
CA ASP A 103 -20.19 5.57 -0.48
C ASP A 103 -19.53 4.24 -0.01
N GLY A 104 -18.49 4.29 0.82
CA GLY A 104 -17.76 3.11 1.33
C GLY A 104 -17.15 2.26 0.21
N LEU A 105 -17.10 0.94 0.43
CA LEU A 105 -16.57 -0.03 -0.54
C LEU A 105 -17.25 0.05 -1.93
N ARG A 106 -18.54 0.39 -1.98
CA ARG A 106 -19.29 0.49 -3.24
C ARG A 106 -18.78 1.63 -4.12
N GLY A 107 -18.54 2.80 -3.53
CA GLY A 107 -17.96 3.93 -4.23
C GLY A 107 -16.54 3.65 -4.72
N LYS A 108 -15.71 3.06 -3.86
CA LYS A 108 -14.35 2.66 -4.25
C LYS A 108 -14.32 1.71 -5.44
N LEU A 109 -15.21 0.72 -5.45
CA LEU A 109 -15.34 -0.21 -6.57
C LEU A 109 -15.78 0.52 -7.84
N ARG A 110 -16.77 1.41 -7.75
CA ARG A 110 -17.22 2.25 -8.88
C ARG A 110 -16.06 3.06 -9.46
N ASP A 111 -15.33 3.78 -8.62
CA ASP A 111 -14.23 4.65 -9.05
C ASP A 111 -13.09 3.83 -9.67
N TYR A 112 -12.78 2.67 -9.09
CA TYR A 112 -11.82 1.74 -9.68
C TYR A 112 -12.27 1.25 -11.07
N LEU A 113 -13.51 0.79 -11.22
CA LEU A 113 -14.03 0.34 -12.51
C LEU A 113 -14.01 1.46 -13.55
N GLN A 114 -14.42 2.67 -13.18
CA GLN A 114 -14.35 3.84 -14.04
C GLN A 114 -12.90 4.17 -14.45
N SER A 115 -11.94 4.06 -13.54
CA SER A 115 -10.50 4.24 -13.84
C SER A 115 -9.96 3.23 -14.85
N GLN A 116 -10.62 2.07 -14.98
CA GLN A 116 -10.28 1.04 -15.96
C GLN A 116 -11.08 1.19 -17.27
N GLY A 117 -11.91 2.22 -17.41
CA GLY A 117 -12.78 2.41 -18.58
C GLY A 117 -13.99 1.47 -18.61
N ILE A 118 -14.39 0.94 -17.45
CA ILE A 118 -15.42 -0.09 -17.34
C ILE A 118 -16.71 0.54 -16.78
N ASP A 119 -17.83 0.33 -17.47
CA ASP A 119 -19.13 0.76 -16.94
C ASP A 119 -19.51 -0.10 -15.73
N HIS A 120 -19.58 0.52 -14.55
CA HIS A 120 -19.96 -0.14 -13.31
C HIS A 120 -21.42 -0.62 -13.32
N LYS A 121 -22.30 -0.04 -14.15
CA LYS A 121 -23.73 -0.40 -14.22
C LYS A 121 -23.97 -1.82 -14.74
N GLN A 122 -22.99 -2.43 -15.40
CA GLN A 122 -23.11 -3.81 -15.84
C GLN A 122 -23.11 -4.82 -14.68
N PHE A 123 -22.72 -4.39 -13.48
CA PHE A 123 -22.68 -5.21 -12.28
C PHE A 123 -23.78 -4.75 -11.31
N SER A 124 -24.74 -5.63 -11.03
CA SER A 124 -25.84 -5.36 -10.09
C SER A 124 -25.40 -5.59 -8.64
N GLN A 125 -24.49 -6.54 -8.43
CA GLN A 125 -24.03 -6.97 -7.13
C GLN A 125 -22.52 -7.21 -7.15
N ALA A 126 -21.89 -6.99 -6.00
CA ALA A 126 -20.50 -7.36 -5.80
C ALA A 126 -20.29 -7.96 -4.41
N TYR A 127 -19.33 -8.88 -4.29
CA TYR A 127 -19.02 -9.57 -3.05
C TYR A 127 -17.50 -9.66 -2.85
N LEU A 128 -17.03 -9.24 -1.68
CA LEU A 128 -15.61 -9.16 -1.35
C LEU A 128 -15.21 -10.32 -0.44
N PHE A 129 -14.25 -11.13 -0.87
CA PHE A 129 -13.53 -12.08 -0.03
C PHE A 129 -12.18 -11.50 0.41
N THR A 130 -11.95 -11.42 1.71
CA THR A 130 -10.76 -10.78 2.29
C THR A 130 -10.36 -11.42 3.62
N ALA A 131 -9.11 -11.24 4.05
CA ALA A 131 -8.72 -11.48 5.44
C ALA A 131 -9.02 -10.23 6.29
N ALA A 132 -10.10 -10.27 7.07
CA ALA A 132 -10.51 -9.17 7.95
C ALA A 132 -9.50 -8.92 9.08
N LYS A 133 -9.44 -7.67 9.56
CA LYS A 133 -8.59 -7.27 10.69
C LYS A 133 -9.13 -7.85 11.98
N PHE A 134 -8.35 -8.70 12.63
CA PHE A 134 -8.63 -9.18 13.97
C PHE A 134 -7.98 -8.25 14.99
N LEU A 135 -8.78 -7.63 15.86
CA LEU A 135 -8.32 -6.61 16.82
C LEU A 135 -7.43 -5.53 16.18
N GLY A 136 -7.77 -5.10 14.96
CA GLY A 136 -7.10 -4.03 14.22
C GLY A 136 -5.83 -4.45 13.48
N TYR A 137 -5.44 -5.74 13.54
CA TYR A 137 -4.31 -6.27 12.80
C TYR A 137 -4.78 -7.23 11.70
N ALA A 138 -4.23 -7.08 10.49
CA ALA A 138 -4.34 -8.06 9.42
C ALA A 138 -3.03 -8.12 8.63
N SER A 139 -2.70 -9.31 8.16
CA SER A 139 -1.78 -9.53 7.04
C SER A 139 -2.61 -10.08 5.89
N ASN A 140 -3.10 -9.19 5.02
CA ASN A 140 -4.00 -9.54 3.92
C ASN A 140 -3.30 -9.45 2.55
N PRO A 141 -2.72 -10.56 2.04
CA PRO A 141 -1.97 -10.54 0.78
C PRO A 141 -2.86 -10.38 -0.47
N VAL A 142 -4.13 -10.79 -0.39
CA VAL A 142 -5.05 -10.71 -1.53
C VAL A 142 -6.51 -10.61 -1.08
N SER A 143 -7.24 -9.68 -1.70
CA SER A 143 -8.69 -9.56 -1.63
C SER A 143 -9.29 -9.82 -3.02
N ILE A 144 -10.38 -10.58 -3.08
CA ILE A 144 -11.05 -10.95 -4.34
C ILE A 144 -12.46 -10.37 -4.35
N TRP A 145 -12.73 -9.48 -5.30
CA TRP A 145 -14.04 -8.90 -5.54
C TRP A 145 -14.73 -9.67 -6.65
N TYR A 146 -15.87 -10.29 -6.35
CA TYR A 146 -16.71 -10.98 -7.31
C TYR A 146 -17.76 -10.00 -7.81
N LEU A 147 -17.88 -9.85 -9.13
CA LEU A 147 -18.81 -8.91 -9.76
C LEU A 147 -19.86 -9.68 -10.56
N TYR A 148 -21.13 -9.51 -10.15
CA TYR A 148 -22.27 -10.24 -10.71
C TYR A 148 -23.14 -9.34 -11.58
N THR A 149 -23.67 -9.89 -12.67
CA THR A 149 -24.64 -9.24 -13.54
C THR A 149 -26.02 -9.11 -12.89
N ALA A 150 -26.93 -8.37 -13.53
CA ALA A 150 -28.35 -8.38 -13.18
C ALA A 150 -29.00 -9.78 -13.21
N SER A 151 -28.47 -10.71 -14.01
CA SER A 151 -28.87 -12.12 -14.03
C SER A 151 -28.24 -12.97 -12.91
N ASN A 152 -27.52 -12.35 -11.97
CA ASN A 152 -26.83 -13.01 -10.85
C ASN A 152 -25.75 -14.01 -11.31
N GLU A 153 -25.14 -13.74 -12.46
CA GLU A 153 -24.03 -14.53 -13.01
C GLU A 153 -22.70 -13.83 -12.76
N LEU A 154 -21.68 -14.59 -12.35
CA LEU A 154 -20.32 -14.06 -12.16
C LEU A 154 -19.72 -13.64 -13.50
N LYS A 155 -19.56 -12.34 -13.71
CA LYS A 155 -19.05 -11.77 -14.96
C LYS A 155 -17.58 -11.36 -14.90
N ALA A 156 -17.13 -10.84 -13.77
CA ALA A 156 -15.77 -10.35 -13.63
C ALA A 156 -15.25 -10.47 -12.20
N LEU A 157 -13.94 -10.36 -12.04
CA LEU A 157 -13.26 -10.30 -10.76
C LEU A 157 -12.36 -9.07 -10.68
N VAL A 158 -12.21 -8.52 -9.47
CA VAL A 158 -11.07 -7.65 -9.14
C VAL A 158 -10.17 -8.37 -8.15
N LEU A 159 -8.92 -8.62 -8.52
CA LEU A 159 -7.90 -9.13 -7.60
C LEU A 159 -7.08 -7.97 -7.08
N GLU A 160 -7.32 -7.59 -5.83
CA GLU A 160 -6.50 -6.63 -5.11
C GLU A 160 -5.37 -7.38 -4.41
N VAL A 161 -4.13 -7.14 -4.82
CA VAL A 161 -2.94 -7.79 -4.29
C VAL A 161 -2.14 -6.78 -3.50
N ASN A 162 -1.77 -7.13 -2.26
CA ASN A 162 -0.92 -6.34 -1.38
C ASN A 162 0.42 -7.05 -1.18
N ASN A 163 1.50 -6.29 -1.03
CA ASN A 163 2.82 -6.84 -0.69
C ASN A 163 3.27 -6.43 0.72
N THR A 164 4.42 -6.95 1.15
CA THR A 164 5.00 -6.66 2.48
C THR A 164 5.60 -5.26 2.61
N PHE A 165 5.57 -4.45 1.54
CA PHE A 165 6.04 -3.07 1.51
C PHE A 165 4.89 -2.06 1.63
N ASP A 166 3.68 -2.54 1.95
CA ASP A 166 2.44 -1.75 1.94
C ASP A 166 2.20 -1.09 0.57
N GLU A 167 2.51 -1.80 -0.50
CA GLU A 167 2.09 -1.43 -1.86
C GLU A 167 0.88 -2.29 -2.26
N ARG A 168 0.10 -1.76 -3.20
CA ARG A 168 -1.11 -2.42 -3.71
C ARG A 168 -1.22 -2.32 -5.21
N HIS A 169 -1.69 -3.39 -5.82
CA HIS A 169 -2.06 -3.40 -7.23
C HIS A 169 -3.35 -4.19 -7.42
N SER A 170 -4.25 -3.68 -8.26
CA SER A 170 -5.52 -4.32 -8.55
C SER A 170 -5.56 -4.77 -10.02
N TYR A 171 -5.98 -6.00 -10.25
CA TYR A 171 -6.20 -6.57 -11.58
C TYR A 171 -7.70 -6.73 -11.82
N PHE A 172 -8.23 -6.13 -12.87
CA PHE A 172 -9.56 -6.45 -13.38
C PHE A 172 -9.47 -7.65 -14.32
N LEU A 173 -10.25 -8.70 -14.06
CA LEU A 173 -10.19 -9.95 -14.79
C LEU A 173 -11.57 -10.31 -15.32
N GLU A 174 -11.64 -10.61 -16.61
CA GLU A 174 -12.78 -11.24 -17.26
C GLU A 174 -12.49 -12.73 -17.51
N PRO A 175 -13.53 -13.58 -17.66
CA PRO A 175 -13.33 -14.97 -17.96
C PRO A 175 -12.69 -15.09 -19.35
N SER A 176 -11.77 -16.04 -19.51
CA SER A 176 -11.24 -16.37 -20.82
C SER A 176 -12.37 -16.81 -21.75
N SER A 177 -12.24 -16.54 -23.05
CA SER A 177 -13.24 -16.93 -24.07
C SER A 177 -13.56 -18.43 -24.04
N ASN A 178 -12.59 -19.27 -23.63
CA ASN A 178 -12.74 -20.72 -23.54
C ASN A 178 -13.43 -21.20 -22.24
N SER A 179 -13.62 -20.33 -21.23
CA SER A 179 -14.34 -20.68 -19.98
C SER A 179 -15.86 -20.69 -20.14
N LEU A 180 -16.39 -20.14 -21.25
CA LEU A 180 -17.83 -20.04 -21.51
C LEU A 180 -18.39 -21.22 -22.33
N ALA A 181 -17.64 -22.34 -22.43
CA ALA A 181 -18.19 -23.56 -23.01
C ALA A 181 -19.38 -24.02 -22.16
N ARG A 182 -20.60 -23.67 -22.61
CA ARG A 182 -21.85 -24.18 -22.07
C ARG A 182 -21.75 -25.70 -22.01
N PRO A 183 -22.02 -26.34 -20.86
CA PRO A 183 -22.13 -27.79 -20.83
C PRO A 183 -23.29 -28.18 -21.76
N SER A 184 -22.97 -28.70 -22.93
CA SER A 184 -23.87 -29.55 -23.68
C SER A 184 -24.13 -30.77 -22.81
N SER A 185 -25.40 -30.95 -22.40
CA SER A 185 -25.95 -32.08 -21.63
C SER A 185 -25.67 -32.12 -20.11
N SER A 186 -26.73 -31.82 -19.34
CA SER A 186 -27.19 -32.53 -18.13
C SER A 186 -26.16 -33.12 -17.16
N THR A 187 -25.11 -32.37 -16.79
CA THR A 187 -24.29 -32.70 -15.62
C THR A 187 -23.96 -31.43 -14.84
N THR A 188 -24.17 -31.50 -13.52
CA THR A 188 -23.94 -30.49 -12.48
C THR A 188 -22.46 -30.16 -12.25
N SER A 189 -21.68 -30.03 -13.32
CA SER A 189 -20.27 -29.65 -13.25
C SER A 189 -20.20 -28.14 -13.07
N SER A 190 -19.74 -27.67 -11.90
CA SER A 190 -19.58 -26.24 -11.64
C SER A 190 -18.65 -25.64 -12.69
N THR A 191 -19.15 -24.73 -13.52
CA THR A 191 -18.33 -23.99 -14.49
C THR A 191 -17.21 -23.26 -13.75
N ARG A 192 -15.96 -23.61 -14.04
CA ARG A 192 -14.80 -22.94 -13.43
C ARG A 192 -14.55 -21.63 -14.16
N TYR A 193 -14.48 -20.53 -13.41
CA TYR A 193 -14.01 -19.26 -13.90
C TYR A 193 -12.51 -19.32 -14.11
N THR A 194 -12.04 -19.00 -15.32
CA THR A 194 -10.60 -19.01 -15.62
C THR A 194 -10.16 -17.71 -16.26
N SER A 195 -9.00 -17.21 -15.86
CA SER A 195 -8.40 -16.00 -16.43
C SER A 195 -6.88 -16.09 -16.38
N LYS A 196 -6.21 -15.35 -17.25
CA LYS A 196 -4.74 -15.35 -17.38
C LYS A 196 -4.24 -13.95 -17.73
N TRP A 197 -3.25 -13.45 -17.01
CA TRP A 197 -2.74 -12.09 -17.18
C TRP A 197 -1.24 -12.00 -16.83
N PRO A 198 -0.50 -11.04 -17.39
CA PRO A 198 0.91 -10.85 -17.05
C PRO A 198 1.07 -10.45 -15.58
N LYS A 199 2.12 -10.95 -14.93
CA LYS A 199 2.51 -10.47 -13.61
C LYS A 199 3.09 -9.06 -13.76
N ASP A 200 2.52 -8.09 -13.05
CA ASP A 200 2.99 -6.69 -13.09
C ASP A 200 3.38 -6.16 -11.71
N PHE A 201 3.13 -6.94 -10.66
CA PHE A 201 3.31 -6.54 -9.28
C PHE A 201 4.35 -7.39 -8.55
N TYR A 202 5.18 -6.73 -7.75
CA TYR A 202 6.24 -7.38 -6.97
C TYR A 202 5.70 -7.82 -5.60
N VAL A 203 5.60 -9.13 -5.38
CA VAL A 203 4.94 -9.71 -4.19
C VAL A 203 5.90 -10.55 -3.33
N SER A 204 7.04 -10.97 -3.87
CA SER A 204 7.92 -11.94 -3.20
C SER A 204 9.40 -11.61 -3.44
N THR A 205 10.21 -11.70 -2.38
CA THR A 205 11.68 -11.56 -2.39
C THR A 205 12.43 -12.64 -3.19
N PHE A 206 11.69 -13.54 -3.82
CA PHE A 206 12.19 -14.69 -4.56
C PHE A 206 11.61 -14.76 -5.98
N ASN A 207 10.82 -13.77 -6.40
CA ASN A 207 10.33 -13.71 -7.77
C ASN A 207 10.23 -12.24 -8.17
N ASP A 208 10.97 -11.87 -9.22
CA ASP A 208 10.83 -10.58 -9.89
C ASP A 208 9.43 -10.39 -10.50
N ARG A 209 9.21 -9.30 -11.24
CA ARG A 209 7.92 -9.04 -11.90
C ARG A 209 7.70 -9.88 -13.16
N SER A 210 8.59 -10.80 -13.52
CA SER A 210 8.43 -11.59 -14.74
C SER A 210 7.39 -12.71 -14.58
N GLY A 211 6.88 -13.19 -15.71
CA GLY A 211 5.95 -14.31 -15.78
C GLY A 211 4.48 -13.92 -15.90
N CYS A 212 3.61 -14.88 -15.67
CA CYS A 212 2.19 -14.78 -15.94
C CYS A 212 1.40 -15.47 -14.83
N TYR A 213 0.33 -14.84 -14.37
CA TYR A 213 -0.63 -15.45 -13.48
C TYR A 213 -1.74 -16.12 -14.28
N SER A 214 -2.18 -17.27 -13.81
CA SER A 214 -3.46 -17.86 -14.18
C SER A 214 -4.30 -18.14 -12.94
N LEU A 215 -5.60 -17.93 -13.08
CA LEU A 215 -6.61 -18.16 -12.06
C LEU A 215 -7.57 -19.23 -12.57
N SER A 216 -7.94 -20.14 -11.69
CA SER A 216 -9.06 -21.06 -11.89
C SER A 216 -9.84 -21.19 -10.60
N LEU A 217 -11.08 -20.71 -10.57
CA LEU A 217 -11.92 -20.77 -9.38
C LEU A 217 -13.33 -21.27 -9.66
N ILE A 218 -13.99 -21.72 -8.60
CA ILE A 218 -15.43 -22.03 -8.60
C ILE A 218 -16.14 -20.83 -7.99
N ASP A 219 -17.23 -20.38 -8.62
CA ASP A 219 -18.13 -19.42 -8.01
C ASP A 219 -18.83 -20.08 -6.80
N PRO A 220 -18.55 -19.65 -5.56
CA PRO A 220 -19.11 -20.25 -4.37
C PRO A 220 -20.62 -20.07 -4.27
N PHE A 221 -21.20 -19.11 -5.01
CA PHE A 221 -22.62 -18.83 -5.00
C PHE A 221 -23.33 -19.28 -6.28
N ALA A 222 -22.65 -19.97 -7.20
CA ALA A 222 -23.32 -20.54 -8.37
C ALA A 222 -24.21 -21.75 -8.02
N PRO A 223 -25.31 -21.97 -8.76
CA PRO A 223 -25.90 -21.06 -9.75
C PRO A 223 -26.71 -19.92 -9.10
N VAL A 224 -26.78 -18.74 -9.73
CA VAL A 224 -27.73 -17.65 -9.38
C VAL A 224 -27.74 -17.25 -7.89
N LEU A 225 -26.56 -17.13 -7.29
CA LEU A 225 -26.37 -16.79 -5.88
C LEU A 225 -26.94 -17.82 -4.85
N THR A 226 -27.32 -19.02 -5.27
CA THR A 226 -27.85 -20.09 -4.38
C THR A 226 -26.81 -21.15 -3.99
N GLY A 227 -25.54 -20.95 -4.35
CA GLY A 227 -24.48 -21.93 -4.14
C GLY A 227 -24.17 -22.23 -2.66
N THR A 228 -23.36 -23.28 -2.44
CA THR A 228 -23.04 -23.80 -1.10
C THR A 228 -22.05 -22.94 -0.31
N GLY A 229 -21.49 -21.89 -0.92
CA GLY A 229 -20.46 -21.06 -0.32
C GLY A 229 -19.07 -21.71 -0.31
N TYR A 230 -18.84 -22.78 -1.06
CA TYR A 230 -17.57 -23.50 -1.04
C TYR A 230 -16.49 -22.80 -1.86
N ILE A 231 -15.38 -22.43 -1.23
CA ILE A 231 -14.24 -21.78 -1.89
C ILE A 231 -13.31 -22.84 -2.47
N ASN A 232 -13.05 -22.73 -3.77
CA ASN A 232 -11.98 -23.47 -4.45
C ASN A 232 -11.33 -22.54 -5.47
N THR A 233 -10.21 -21.94 -5.09
CA THR A 233 -9.47 -20.98 -5.92
C THR A 233 -8.04 -21.46 -6.11
N ASN A 234 -7.63 -21.62 -7.36
CA ASN A 234 -6.25 -21.93 -7.73
C ASN A 234 -5.64 -20.73 -8.45
N ILE A 235 -4.53 -20.21 -7.92
CA ILE A 235 -3.71 -19.17 -8.52
C ILE A 235 -2.34 -19.77 -8.85
N THR A 236 -1.99 -19.79 -10.13
CA THR A 236 -0.71 -20.30 -10.59
C THR A 236 0.13 -19.15 -11.15
N LEU A 237 1.39 -19.07 -10.72
CA LEU A 237 2.41 -18.25 -11.34
C LEU A 237 3.27 -19.12 -12.25
N SER A 238 3.30 -18.83 -13.55
CA SER A 238 4.24 -19.42 -14.50
C SER A 238 5.45 -18.52 -14.71
N GLY A 239 6.58 -19.13 -15.08
CA GLY A 239 7.79 -18.38 -15.45
C GLY A 239 7.64 -17.53 -16.72
N PRO A 240 8.69 -16.80 -17.13
CA PRO A 240 8.66 -15.90 -18.29
C PRO A 240 8.21 -16.55 -19.59
N SER A 241 8.60 -17.81 -19.82
CA SER A 241 8.22 -18.59 -21.01
C SER A 241 6.75 -19.03 -21.02
N ASN A 242 6.01 -18.84 -19.92
CA ASN A 242 4.60 -19.17 -19.77
C ASN A 242 4.24 -20.66 -20.01
N THR A 243 5.23 -21.55 -20.05
CA THR A 243 5.04 -22.96 -20.39
C THR A 243 4.97 -23.89 -19.17
N LYS A 244 5.58 -23.49 -18.05
CA LYS A 244 5.64 -24.31 -16.83
C LYS A 244 5.17 -23.52 -15.60
N ALA A 245 4.30 -24.16 -14.82
CA ALA A 245 3.89 -23.65 -13.52
C ALA A 245 5.10 -23.60 -12.57
N MET A 246 5.37 -22.42 -12.02
CA MET A 246 6.46 -22.20 -11.07
C MET A 246 5.96 -22.28 -9.64
N ILE A 247 4.84 -21.63 -9.33
CA ILE A 247 4.19 -21.66 -8.01
C ILE A 247 2.70 -21.89 -8.22
N VAL A 248 2.15 -22.85 -7.49
CA VAL A 248 0.72 -23.11 -7.43
C VAL A 248 0.23 -22.79 -6.02
N THR A 249 -0.76 -21.91 -5.92
CA THR A 249 -1.43 -21.57 -4.67
C THR A 249 -2.86 -22.04 -4.72
N LEU A 250 -3.24 -22.92 -3.80
CA LEU A 250 -4.61 -23.41 -3.68
C LEU A 250 -5.23 -22.89 -2.40
N LEU A 251 -6.36 -22.22 -2.52
CA LEU A 251 -7.21 -21.77 -1.43
C LEU A 251 -8.51 -22.57 -1.46
N GLN A 252 -8.76 -23.35 -0.42
CA GLN A 252 -9.87 -24.29 -0.38
C GLN A 252 -10.60 -24.23 0.96
N SER A 253 -11.94 -24.21 0.92
CA SER A 253 -12.78 -24.29 2.12
C SER A 253 -12.60 -25.62 2.84
N THR A 254 -12.44 -25.57 4.16
CA THR A 254 -12.36 -26.75 5.04
C THR A 254 -13.72 -27.16 5.57
N SER A 255 -14.68 -26.22 5.62
CA SER A 255 -16.06 -26.44 6.04
C SER A 255 -16.98 -25.50 5.26
N GLY A 256 -18.29 -25.64 5.46
CA GLY A 256 -19.27 -24.70 4.92
C GLY A 256 -19.11 -23.28 5.48
N PRO A 257 -19.74 -22.28 4.82
CA PRO A 257 -19.75 -20.91 5.29
C PRO A 257 -20.43 -20.80 6.65
N LEU A 258 -19.90 -19.93 7.49
CA LEU A 258 -20.37 -19.72 8.85
C LEU A 258 -21.07 -18.35 8.94
N ASN A 259 -22.35 -18.34 9.26
CA ASN A 259 -23.15 -17.13 9.39
C ASN A 259 -23.06 -16.55 10.81
N PRO A 260 -22.39 -15.39 11.03
CA PRO A 260 -22.26 -14.83 12.36
C PRO A 260 -23.61 -14.39 12.96
N ALA A 261 -24.60 -14.08 12.13
CA ALA A 261 -25.92 -13.64 12.59
C ALA A 261 -26.73 -14.76 13.24
N SER A 262 -26.57 -16.00 12.78
CA SER A 262 -27.32 -17.16 13.27
C SER A 262 -26.57 -18.00 14.31
N MET A 263 -25.30 -17.68 14.60
CA MET A 263 -24.52 -18.40 15.62
C MET A 263 -25.07 -18.16 17.02
N SER A 264 -25.19 -19.25 17.78
CA SER A 264 -25.37 -19.21 19.23
C SER A 264 -24.12 -18.67 19.94
N LEU A 265 -24.27 -18.32 21.21
CA LEU A 265 -23.17 -17.83 22.06
C LEU A 265 -21.99 -18.81 22.13
N LEU A 266 -22.30 -20.10 22.28
CA LEU A 266 -21.29 -21.15 22.38
C LEU A 266 -20.53 -21.31 21.05
N GLU A 267 -21.22 -21.22 19.91
CA GLU A 267 -20.60 -21.28 18.59
C GLU A 267 -19.69 -20.08 18.34
N LYS A 268 -20.12 -18.86 18.73
CA LYS A 268 -19.26 -17.66 18.65
C LYS A 268 -18.00 -17.83 19.49
N LEU A 269 -18.13 -18.30 20.73
CA LEU A 269 -16.98 -18.54 21.62
C LEU A 269 -16.03 -19.59 21.02
N ARG A 270 -16.56 -20.73 20.57
CA ARG A 270 -15.78 -21.79 19.92
C ARG A 270 -15.06 -21.29 18.67
N PHE A 271 -15.75 -20.48 17.87
CA PHE A 271 -15.18 -19.86 16.68
C PHE A 271 -13.99 -18.96 17.05
N LEU A 272 -14.17 -18.03 17.99
CA LEU A 272 -13.10 -17.14 18.43
C LEU A 272 -11.90 -17.92 18.96
N LEU A 273 -12.10 -18.91 19.84
CA LEU A 273 -11.03 -19.74 20.38
C LEU A 273 -10.27 -20.52 19.28
N SER A 274 -10.94 -20.87 18.19
CA SER A 274 -10.34 -21.61 17.08
C SER A 274 -9.58 -20.73 16.10
N TRP A 275 -10.00 -19.47 15.92
CA TRP A 275 -9.56 -18.63 14.80
C TRP A 275 -8.83 -17.32 15.19
N TRP A 276 -8.84 -16.92 16.46
CA TRP A 276 -8.21 -15.66 16.93
C TRP A 276 -6.73 -15.51 16.54
N TRP A 277 -5.99 -16.62 16.52
CA TRP A 277 -4.55 -16.63 16.29
C TRP A 277 -4.18 -16.58 14.80
N VAL A 278 -5.10 -16.94 13.90
CA VAL A 278 -4.80 -17.16 12.47
C VAL A 278 -4.29 -15.90 11.80
N GLY A 279 -4.94 -14.75 12.04
CA GLY A 279 -4.52 -13.45 11.51
C GLY A 279 -3.11 -13.05 11.95
N PHE A 280 -2.79 -13.23 13.24
CA PHE A 280 -1.48 -12.92 13.81
C PHE A 280 -0.36 -13.87 13.32
N ALA A 281 -0.68 -15.12 13.03
CA ALA A 281 0.31 -16.12 12.62
C ALA A 281 0.74 -15.99 11.15
N THR A 282 -0.05 -15.31 10.30
CA THR A 282 0.22 -15.21 8.85
C THR A 282 1.57 -14.56 8.55
N PHE A 283 1.86 -13.38 9.11
CA PHE A 283 3.12 -12.67 8.83
C PHE A 283 4.37 -13.37 9.42
N PRO A 284 4.38 -13.84 10.70
CA PRO A 284 5.47 -14.65 11.23
C PRO A 284 5.76 -15.91 10.41
N ARG A 285 4.72 -16.58 9.88
CA ARG A 285 4.90 -17.71 8.96
C ARG A 285 5.55 -17.29 7.65
N THR A 286 5.13 -16.15 7.07
CA THR A 286 5.78 -15.61 5.87
C THR A 286 7.28 -15.39 6.10
N LEU A 287 7.66 -14.81 7.24
CA LEU A 287 9.07 -14.64 7.61
C LEU A 287 9.80 -15.98 7.78
N GLN A 288 9.17 -16.95 8.46
CA GLN A 288 9.75 -18.28 8.64
C GLN A 288 10.00 -18.98 7.28
N GLN A 289 9.04 -18.92 6.36
CA GLN A 289 9.19 -19.51 5.03
C GLN A 289 10.25 -18.79 4.21
N ALA A 290 10.33 -17.46 4.31
CA ALA A 290 11.38 -16.69 3.67
C ALA A 290 12.77 -17.04 4.21
N PHE A 291 12.92 -17.21 5.52
CA PHE A 291 14.15 -17.66 6.15
C PHE A 291 14.58 -19.04 5.64
N ILE A 292 13.65 -20.00 5.56
CA ILE A 292 13.93 -21.34 5.03
C ILE A 292 14.37 -21.26 3.56
N LEU A 293 13.66 -20.49 2.73
CA LEU A 293 13.99 -20.34 1.31
C LEU A 293 15.36 -19.71 1.10
N PHE A 294 15.67 -18.66 1.85
CA PHE A 294 16.93 -17.93 1.72
C PHE A 294 18.12 -18.72 2.28
N PHE A 295 18.09 -19.08 3.57
CA PHE A 295 19.25 -19.67 4.24
C PHE A 295 19.40 -21.17 3.97
N ARG A 296 18.32 -21.95 4.00
CA ARG A 296 18.39 -23.41 3.86
C ARG A 296 18.35 -23.87 2.41
N LYS A 297 17.55 -23.19 1.58
CA LYS A 297 17.33 -23.56 0.18
C LYS A 297 18.12 -22.71 -0.82
N LYS A 298 18.87 -21.71 -0.35
CA LYS A 298 19.75 -20.83 -1.16
C LYS A 298 19.02 -20.24 -2.37
N MET A 299 17.75 -19.88 -2.19
CA MET A 299 16.94 -19.33 -3.25
C MET A 299 17.46 -17.92 -3.62
N PRO A 300 17.70 -17.62 -4.91
CA PRO A 300 18.16 -16.30 -5.35
C PRO A 300 17.26 -15.17 -4.86
N TRP A 301 17.87 -14.15 -4.26
CA TRP A 301 17.14 -12.97 -3.83
C TRP A 301 16.75 -12.13 -5.05
N ALA A 302 15.46 -11.90 -5.23
CA ALA A 302 14.96 -10.89 -6.15
C ALA A 302 14.94 -9.55 -5.41
N PHE A 303 15.59 -8.53 -5.96
CA PHE A 303 15.54 -7.19 -5.39
C PHE A 303 14.18 -6.55 -5.67
N ARG A 304 13.67 -5.80 -4.68
CA ARG A 304 12.44 -5.01 -4.83
C ARG A 304 12.68 -3.91 -5.88
N PRO A 305 11.92 -3.88 -6.99
CA PRO A 305 11.87 -2.72 -7.86
C PRO A 305 10.91 -1.67 -7.29
N GLU A 306 11.05 -0.41 -7.71
CA GLU A 306 10.09 0.63 -7.34
C GLU A 306 8.71 0.42 -8.02
N PRO A 307 7.62 0.96 -7.41
CA PRO A 307 6.26 0.85 -7.93
C PRO A 307 6.11 1.31 -9.38
N ARG A 308 5.22 0.67 -10.15
CA ARG A 308 4.82 1.16 -11.47
C ARG A 308 3.68 2.17 -11.35
N ARG A 309 3.37 2.87 -12.44
CA ARG A 309 2.29 3.88 -12.49
C ARG A 309 0.93 3.38 -11.99
N LYS A 310 0.63 2.09 -12.23
CA LYS A 310 -0.63 1.45 -11.80
C LYS A 310 -0.56 0.83 -10.40
N THR A 311 0.56 0.97 -9.70
CA THR A 311 0.75 0.45 -8.34
C THR A 311 0.56 1.59 -7.35
N ILE A 312 -0.32 1.38 -6.38
CA ILE A 312 -0.47 2.27 -5.24
C ILE A 312 0.70 2.01 -4.30
N SER A 313 1.50 3.02 -4.00
CA SER A 313 2.63 2.92 -3.09
C SER A 313 2.19 2.89 -1.61
N ARG A 314 3.19 2.73 -0.75
CA ARG A 314 3.03 2.90 0.70
C ARG A 314 2.59 4.32 1.05
N PRO A 315 1.92 4.53 2.19
CA PRO A 315 1.64 5.86 2.70
C PRO A 315 2.96 6.61 2.97
N ALA A 316 2.90 7.92 2.76
CA ALA A 316 3.97 8.84 3.12
C ALA A 316 4.01 9.01 4.65
N ASP A 317 5.20 9.06 5.24
CA ASP A 317 5.34 9.42 6.65
C ASP A 317 5.20 10.94 6.86
N ASP A 318 5.15 11.40 8.12
CA ASP A 318 4.97 12.83 8.42
C ASP A 318 6.09 13.73 7.88
N THR A 319 7.29 13.20 7.68
CA THR A 319 8.42 13.93 7.11
C THR A 319 8.24 14.07 5.60
N GLU A 320 7.89 12.97 4.93
CA GLU A 320 7.59 12.94 3.50
C GLU A 320 6.40 13.82 3.15
N LYS A 321 5.31 13.77 3.95
CA LYS A 321 4.16 14.68 3.80
C LYS A 321 4.54 16.15 3.90
N LEU A 322 5.40 16.49 4.88
CA LEU A 322 5.88 17.85 5.04
C LEU A 322 6.72 18.30 3.83
N ILE A 323 7.61 17.44 3.34
CA ILE A 323 8.45 17.74 2.18
C ILE A 323 7.58 17.85 0.92
N GLU A 324 6.62 16.93 0.73
CA GLU A 324 5.66 16.94 -0.37
C GLU A 324 4.92 18.27 -0.44
N GLN A 325 4.42 18.78 0.69
CA GLN A 325 3.72 20.05 0.74
C GLN A 325 4.60 21.20 0.25
N GLN A 326 5.87 21.25 0.69
CA GLN A 326 6.82 22.28 0.24
C GLN A 326 7.21 22.10 -1.23
N PHE A 327 7.42 20.85 -1.65
CA PHE A 327 7.77 20.50 -3.02
C PHE A 327 6.64 20.87 -4.00
N ARG A 328 5.38 20.54 -3.67
CA ARG A 328 4.22 20.88 -4.48
C ARG A 328 4.10 22.38 -4.69
N ALA A 329 4.25 23.16 -3.62
CA ALA A 329 4.23 24.62 -3.70
C ALA A 329 5.40 25.17 -4.53
N PHE A 330 6.61 24.64 -4.32
CA PHE A 330 7.80 25.00 -5.07
C PHE A 330 7.65 24.69 -6.57
N LEU A 331 7.18 23.49 -6.92
CA LEU A 331 6.96 23.06 -8.30
C LEU A 331 5.91 23.94 -8.98
N LYS A 332 4.79 24.22 -8.29
CA LYS A 332 3.76 25.14 -8.78
C LYS A 332 4.35 26.51 -9.11
N ALA A 333 5.10 27.11 -8.18
CA ALA A 333 5.73 28.41 -8.40
C ALA A 333 6.71 28.40 -9.59
N ARG A 334 7.46 27.32 -9.79
CA ARG A 334 8.36 27.15 -10.94
C ARG A 334 7.61 27.05 -12.27
N VAL A 335 6.50 26.33 -12.30
CA VAL A 335 5.65 26.23 -13.50
C VAL A 335 5.02 27.58 -13.83
N GLU A 336 4.48 28.29 -12.84
CA GLU A 336 3.83 29.60 -13.03
C GLU A 336 4.81 30.66 -13.55
N GLN A 337 6.08 30.59 -13.16
CA GLN A 337 7.15 31.51 -13.59
C GLN A 337 7.83 31.10 -14.91
N CYS A 338 7.44 29.97 -15.50
CA CYS A 338 8.01 29.50 -16.76
C CYS A 338 7.69 30.49 -17.88
N GLN A 339 8.69 30.83 -18.71
CA GLN A 339 8.48 31.73 -19.85
C GLN A 339 7.80 31.01 -21.01
N GLU A 340 8.05 29.71 -21.15
CA GLU A 340 7.41 28.88 -22.17
C GLU A 340 6.02 28.41 -21.72
N PRO A 341 5.08 28.24 -22.66
CA PRO A 341 3.75 27.80 -22.32
C PRO A 341 3.81 26.31 -21.95
N LEU A 342 3.38 26.00 -20.73
CA LEU A 342 3.53 24.70 -20.10
C LEU A 342 2.33 24.40 -19.19
N ILE A 343 1.70 23.25 -19.40
CA ILE A 343 0.65 22.71 -18.54
C ILE A 343 1.19 21.42 -17.91
N VAL A 344 1.27 21.40 -16.57
CA VAL A 344 1.80 20.28 -15.80
C VAL A 344 0.69 19.64 -14.98
N ARG A 345 0.47 18.34 -15.19
CA ARG A 345 -0.38 17.52 -14.31
C ARG A 345 0.51 16.80 -13.30
N TYR A 346 0.45 17.25 -12.05
CA TYR A 346 1.23 16.71 -10.95
C TYR A 346 0.40 15.74 -10.10
N GLN A 347 0.93 14.54 -9.86
CA GLN A 347 0.31 13.53 -9.01
C GLN A 347 1.31 13.07 -7.93
N SER A 348 0.91 13.23 -6.66
CA SER A 348 1.71 12.84 -5.49
C SER A 348 1.67 11.33 -5.24
N ALA A 349 2.59 10.86 -4.37
CA ALA A 349 2.62 9.50 -3.86
C ALA A 349 2.40 9.45 -2.35
N GLY A 350 1.68 8.42 -1.88
CA GLY A 350 1.49 8.11 -0.45
C GLY A 350 0.57 9.07 0.33
N LEU A 351 -0.06 10.02 -0.34
CA LEU A 351 -1.17 10.80 0.23
C LEU A 351 -2.50 10.09 -0.01
N ILE A 352 -3.56 10.60 0.60
CA ILE A 352 -4.87 9.95 0.67
C ILE A 352 -5.97 10.95 0.27
N GLY A 353 -7.03 10.48 -0.39
CA GLY A 353 -8.19 11.30 -0.72
C GLY A 353 -7.84 12.50 -1.62
N GLU A 354 -8.47 13.66 -1.34
CA GLU A 354 -8.28 14.89 -2.12
C GLU A 354 -6.84 15.42 -2.10
N GLU A 355 -6.09 15.18 -1.02
CA GLU A 355 -4.67 15.56 -0.96
C GLU A 355 -3.85 14.85 -2.05
N ASN A 356 -4.28 13.65 -2.43
CA ASN A 356 -3.69 12.88 -3.51
C ASN A 356 -4.40 13.06 -4.86
N ALA A 357 -5.30 14.04 -5.02
CA ALA A 357 -5.85 14.33 -6.33
C ALA A 357 -4.79 14.97 -7.24
N ALA A 358 -4.84 14.68 -8.54
CA ALA A 358 -3.92 15.27 -9.50
C ALA A 358 -4.14 16.80 -9.55
N ALA A 359 -3.07 17.56 -9.35
CA ALA A 359 -3.08 19.01 -9.42
C ALA A 359 -2.61 19.49 -10.79
N LEU A 360 -3.34 20.45 -11.37
CA LEU A 360 -2.97 21.08 -12.63
C LEU A 360 -2.25 22.40 -12.35
N PHE A 361 -1.00 22.52 -12.82
CA PHE A 361 -0.21 23.76 -12.78
C PHE A 361 -0.07 24.31 -14.19
N ILE A 362 -0.28 25.61 -14.35
CA ILE A 362 -0.33 26.26 -15.66
C ILE A 362 0.65 27.44 -15.62
N SER A 363 1.52 27.50 -16.62
CA SER A 363 2.43 28.63 -16.82
C SER A 363 1.66 29.91 -17.19
N GLY A 364 2.15 31.06 -16.72
CA GLY A 364 1.55 32.36 -17.02
C GLY A 364 1.55 32.74 -18.51
N SER A 365 2.36 32.08 -19.34
CA SER A 365 2.45 32.32 -20.78
C SER A 365 1.48 31.47 -21.63
N VAL A 366 0.69 30.60 -21.01
CA VAL A 366 -0.30 29.77 -21.71
C VAL A 366 -1.52 30.60 -22.12
N MET A 367 -1.68 30.82 -23.42
CA MET A 367 -2.84 31.52 -24.00
C MET A 367 -3.97 30.57 -24.41
N ASP A 368 -3.67 29.30 -24.69
CA ASP A 368 -4.63 28.27 -25.08
C ASP A 368 -4.43 26.99 -24.25
N ARG A 369 -5.54 26.48 -23.69
CA ARG A 369 -5.55 25.24 -22.89
C ARG A 369 -5.59 23.96 -23.73
N SER A 370 -5.60 24.07 -25.06
CA SER A 370 -5.48 22.92 -25.98
C SER A 370 -4.08 22.30 -26.02
N GLN A 371 -3.10 22.92 -25.36
CA GLN A 371 -1.71 22.45 -25.32
C GLN A 371 -1.56 21.09 -24.64
N PRO A 372 -0.56 20.29 -25.05
CA PRO A 372 -0.33 18.97 -24.46
C PRO A 372 0.07 19.08 -22.98
N GLU A 373 -0.63 18.34 -22.13
CA GLU A 373 -0.31 18.21 -20.71
C GLU A 373 0.95 17.36 -20.51
N VAL A 374 1.90 17.86 -19.71
CA VAL A 374 3.04 17.07 -19.24
C VAL A 374 2.71 16.50 -17.86
N GLU A 375 2.76 15.18 -17.74
CA GLU A 375 2.49 14.46 -16.50
C GLU A 375 3.78 14.27 -15.68
N ILE A 376 3.71 14.70 -14.43
CA ILE A 376 4.71 14.40 -13.39
C ILE A 376 4.02 13.52 -12.34
N LEU A 377 4.37 12.25 -12.33
CA LEU A 377 3.81 11.27 -11.40
C LEU A 377 4.89 10.76 -10.46
N VAL A 378 4.76 11.06 -9.17
CA VAL A 378 5.60 10.45 -8.14
C VAL A 378 5.11 9.02 -7.92
N LEU A 379 6.00 8.04 -8.00
CA LEU A 379 5.66 6.61 -7.88
C LEU A 379 5.71 6.13 -6.44
N THR A 380 6.55 6.74 -5.60
CA THR A 380 6.74 6.36 -4.20
C THR A 380 7.11 7.58 -3.34
N PRO A 381 6.67 7.66 -2.06
CA PRO A 381 7.03 8.77 -1.16
C PRO A 381 8.54 8.93 -0.93
N VAL A 382 9.32 7.87 -1.19
CA VAL A 382 10.80 7.90 -1.12
C VAL A 382 11.37 9.01 -2.00
N PHE A 383 10.69 9.37 -3.10
CA PHE A 383 11.06 10.51 -3.93
C PHE A 383 11.23 11.79 -3.10
N TYR A 384 10.33 12.11 -2.18
CA TYR A 384 10.41 13.33 -1.37
C TYR A 384 11.62 13.30 -0.43
N SER A 385 11.87 12.13 0.17
CA SER A 385 13.05 11.92 1.02
C SER A 385 14.35 12.11 0.23
N ASN A 386 14.44 11.57 -0.99
CA ASN A 386 15.61 11.76 -1.85
C ASN A 386 15.69 13.19 -2.40
N PHE A 387 14.56 13.80 -2.77
CA PHE A 387 14.47 15.15 -3.29
C PHE A 387 15.14 16.17 -2.37
N ALA A 388 14.92 16.04 -1.06
CA ALA A 388 15.52 16.90 -0.06
C ALA A 388 17.07 16.85 0.01
N LEU A 389 17.67 15.80 -0.56
CA LEU A 389 19.12 15.60 -0.61
C LEU A 389 19.77 16.15 -1.88
N TYR A 390 19.01 16.38 -2.95
CA TYR A 390 19.53 16.97 -4.18
C TYR A 390 19.73 18.49 -4.05
N ALA A 391 20.67 19.03 -4.82
CA ALA A 391 20.94 20.46 -4.83
C ALA A 391 19.91 21.23 -5.68
N SER A 392 19.54 20.67 -6.84
CA SER A 392 18.62 21.29 -7.80
C SER A 392 17.49 20.35 -8.22
N LEU A 393 16.40 20.94 -8.71
CA LEU A 393 15.27 20.22 -9.26
C LEU A 393 15.65 19.41 -10.52
N GLY A 394 16.59 19.90 -11.33
CA GLY A 394 17.11 19.20 -12.52
C GLY A 394 17.85 17.91 -12.19
N GLU A 395 18.80 17.99 -11.25
CA GLU A 395 19.56 16.83 -10.79
C GLU A 395 18.62 15.75 -10.23
N ALA A 396 17.64 16.17 -9.44
CA ALA A 396 16.63 15.29 -8.87
C ALA A 396 15.78 14.61 -9.96
N PHE A 397 15.22 15.38 -10.90
CA PHE A 397 14.36 14.83 -11.96
C PHE A 397 15.11 13.86 -12.86
N MET A 398 16.35 14.18 -13.24
CA MET A 398 17.17 13.29 -14.06
C MET A 398 17.50 12.00 -13.30
N SER A 399 17.97 12.10 -12.06
CA SER A 399 18.38 10.93 -11.27
C SER A 399 17.19 10.05 -10.88
N GLU A 400 16.08 10.64 -10.43
CA GLU A 400 14.92 9.90 -9.93
C GLU A 400 14.06 9.28 -11.04
N SER A 401 14.07 9.85 -12.25
CA SER A 401 13.37 9.26 -13.41
C SER A 401 14.18 8.15 -14.09
N SER A 402 15.50 8.34 -14.26
CA SER A 402 16.34 7.42 -15.04
C SER A 402 17.00 6.32 -14.20
N GLN A 403 17.47 6.64 -12.99
CA GLN A 403 18.24 5.72 -12.15
C GLN A 403 17.36 5.10 -11.06
N SER A 404 16.81 5.93 -10.16
CA SER A 404 16.06 5.45 -9.00
C SER A 404 14.65 4.95 -9.32
N GLN A 405 14.08 5.38 -10.46
CA GLN A 405 12.72 5.03 -10.90
C GLN A 405 11.62 5.35 -9.86
N THR A 406 11.78 6.43 -9.10
CA THR A 406 10.76 6.90 -8.13
C THR A 406 9.84 7.97 -8.72
N LEU A 407 10.21 8.53 -9.88
CA LEU A 407 9.50 9.58 -10.59
C LEU A 407 9.21 9.13 -12.02
N PHE A 408 7.98 9.34 -12.48
CA PHE A 408 7.61 9.19 -13.88
C PHE A 408 7.35 10.56 -14.50
N LEU A 409 7.97 10.81 -15.66
CA LEU A 409 7.81 12.00 -16.49
C LEU A 409 7.26 11.58 -17.86
N SER A 410 6.17 12.19 -18.32
CA SER A 410 5.65 11.90 -19.66
C SER A 410 6.51 12.48 -20.78
N ASP A 411 7.13 13.63 -20.52
CA ASP A 411 8.04 14.31 -21.43
C ASP A 411 9.29 14.75 -20.68
N ASN A 412 10.45 14.25 -21.11
CA ASN A 412 11.74 14.59 -20.52
C ASN A 412 12.17 16.04 -20.84
N SER A 413 11.57 16.69 -21.84
CA SER A 413 11.86 18.10 -22.17
C SER A 413 11.48 19.06 -21.04
N ILE A 414 10.63 18.63 -20.09
CA ILE A 414 10.26 19.46 -18.94
C ILE A 414 11.47 19.90 -18.11
N THR A 415 12.56 19.13 -18.13
CA THR A 415 13.76 19.50 -17.38
C THR A 415 14.45 20.72 -17.96
N SER A 416 14.47 20.90 -19.29
CA SER A 416 15.01 22.11 -19.89
C SER A 416 14.04 23.29 -19.75
N LYS A 417 12.73 23.08 -19.92
CA LYS A 417 11.70 24.13 -19.85
C LYS A 417 11.57 24.80 -18.48
N LEU A 418 11.78 24.06 -17.39
CA LEU A 418 11.74 24.61 -16.04
C LEU A 418 13.01 25.40 -15.67
N ASN A 419 13.88 25.73 -16.66
CA ASN A 419 15.18 26.39 -16.49
C ASN A 419 16.00 25.72 -15.38
N LEU A 420 16.15 24.40 -15.47
CA LEU A 420 16.88 23.61 -14.46
C LEU A 420 18.40 23.69 -14.59
N GLU A 421 18.90 24.37 -15.63
CA GLU A 421 20.29 24.73 -15.81
C GLU A 421 20.46 26.22 -15.48
N THR A 422 21.24 26.51 -14.43
CA THR A 422 21.59 27.84 -13.88
C THR A 422 20.62 28.51 -12.89
N SER A 423 20.31 27.84 -11.77
CA SER A 423 20.10 28.58 -10.51
C SER A 423 21.41 28.58 -9.71
N ILE A 424 22.02 29.76 -9.61
CA ILE A 424 23.22 29.97 -8.80
C ILE A 424 22.77 29.93 -7.33
N CYS A 425 22.82 28.75 -6.70
CA CYS A 425 22.59 28.66 -5.26
C CYS A 425 23.62 29.56 -4.53
N PRO A 426 23.17 30.48 -3.66
CA PRO A 426 24.07 31.37 -2.94
C PRO A 426 25.03 30.56 -2.07
N ASN A 427 26.31 30.95 -2.09
CA ASN A 427 27.31 30.36 -1.20
C ASN A 427 26.90 30.55 0.28
N SER A 428 27.27 29.60 1.13
CA SER A 428 26.98 29.57 2.58
C SER A 428 27.37 30.84 3.35
N SER A 429 28.17 31.73 2.76
CA SER A 429 28.55 33.03 3.32
C SER A 429 27.44 34.09 3.28
N LYS A 430 26.33 33.88 2.55
CA LYS A 430 25.22 34.84 2.38
C LYS A 430 23.90 34.43 3.04
N PHE A 431 23.93 33.74 4.19
CA PHE A 431 22.69 33.44 4.92
C PHE A 431 22.03 34.73 5.46
N PRO A 432 20.70 34.88 5.38
CA PRO A 432 19.98 36.10 5.78
C PRO A 432 19.94 36.34 7.30
N PHE A 433 20.50 35.43 8.09
CA PHE A 433 20.45 35.49 9.55
C PHE A 433 21.75 36.02 10.17
N ARG A 434 21.60 36.83 11.24
CA ARG A 434 22.72 37.32 12.05
C ARG A 434 23.60 36.15 12.54
N GLN A 435 24.90 36.42 12.61
CA GLN A 435 25.90 35.50 13.15
C GLN A 435 25.53 35.12 14.60
N GLY A 436 25.59 33.83 14.94
CA GLY A 436 25.19 33.31 16.26
C GLY A 436 23.69 33.02 16.45
N SER A 437 22.83 33.27 15.46
CA SER A 437 21.41 32.91 15.57
C SER A 437 21.17 31.39 15.46
N PRO A 438 20.20 30.83 16.19
CA PRO A 438 19.90 29.39 16.14
C PRO A 438 19.48 28.91 14.75
N ALA A 439 18.84 29.77 13.94
CA ALA A 439 18.47 29.45 12.56
C ALA A 439 19.69 29.29 11.64
N ARG A 440 20.76 30.07 11.87
CA ARG A 440 22.00 29.96 11.10
C ARG A 440 22.75 28.66 11.39
N TYR A 441 22.82 28.25 12.66
CA TYR A 441 23.40 26.95 13.02
C TYR A 441 22.64 25.78 12.38
N LEU A 442 21.31 25.86 12.34
CA LEU A 442 20.47 24.85 11.71
C LEU A 442 20.75 24.73 10.21
N LEU A 443 20.89 25.86 9.51
CA LEU A 443 21.27 25.91 8.10
C LEU A 443 22.66 25.33 7.84
N THR A 444 23.65 25.69 8.68
CA THR A 444 25.01 25.15 8.57
C THR A 444 25.03 23.64 8.78
N LEU A 445 24.29 23.14 9.77
CA LEU A 445 24.19 21.70 10.04
C LEU A 445 23.50 20.96 8.89
N LEU A 446 22.45 21.54 8.31
CA LEU A 446 21.74 20.97 7.17
C LEU A 446 22.66 20.83 5.95
N VAL A 447 23.45 21.86 5.63
CA VAL A 447 24.44 21.78 4.53
C VAL A 447 25.53 20.75 4.85
N TYR A 448 26.03 20.72 6.09
CA TYR A 448 27.09 19.79 6.50
C TYR A 448 26.66 18.32 6.40
N LEU A 449 25.41 18.01 6.73
CA LEU A 449 24.87 16.64 6.69
C LEU A 449 24.41 16.21 5.30
N ARG A 450 24.23 17.13 4.35
CA ARG A 450 23.70 16.80 3.02
C ARG A 450 24.74 16.07 2.17
N LYS A 451 24.34 14.91 1.65
CA LYS A 451 25.06 14.13 0.64
C LYS A 451 24.08 13.75 -0.46
N SER A 452 24.50 13.78 -1.72
CA SER A 452 23.66 13.31 -2.83
C SER A 452 23.17 11.89 -2.55
N PRO A 453 21.93 11.52 -2.91
CA PRO A 453 21.45 10.15 -2.76
C PRO A 453 22.40 9.13 -3.40
N ARG A 454 22.50 7.92 -2.82
CA ARG A 454 23.20 6.82 -3.49
C ARG A 454 22.38 6.44 -4.73
N SER A 455 23.03 6.35 -5.89
CA SER A 455 22.35 5.84 -7.08
C SER A 455 21.87 4.41 -6.83
N ILE A 456 20.58 4.18 -7.04
CA ILE A 456 20.00 2.84 -7.00
C ILE A 456 20.18 2.27 -8.40
N SER A 457 21.24 1.49 -8.62
CA SER A 457 21.43 0.78 -9.88
C SER A 457 20.36 -0.31 -10.01
N VAL A 458 19.52 -0.22 -11.04
CA VAL A 458 18.58 -1.28 -11.42
C VAL A 458 19.27 -2.19 -12.44
N GLY A 459 19.87 -3.30 -11.96
CA GLY A 459 20.52 -4.32 -12.79
C GLY A 459 21.83 -4.87 -12.20
N ASP A 460 22.35 -5.98 -12.76
CA ASP A 460 23.56 -6.72 -12.34
C ASP A 460 24.90 -5.95 -12.50
N VAL A 461 24.86 -4.62 -12.55
CA VAL A 461 26.07 -3.80 -12.59
C VAL A 461 26.48 -3.43 -11.17
N SER A 462 27.67 -3.89 -10.82
CA SER A 462 28.39 -3.70 -9.56
C SER A 462 28.18 -2.34 -8.89
N TYR A 463 28.02 -2.38 -7.57
CA TYR A 463 28.13 -1.23 -6.68
C TYR A 463 29.50 -0.54 -6.88
N SER A 464 29.56 0.50 -7.72
CA SER A 464 30.69 1.40 -7.64
C SER A 464 30.50 2.23 -6.36
N LYS A 465 31.39 2.04 -5.39
CA LYS A 465 31.58 2.99 -4.28
C LYS A 465 32.21 4.26 -4.86
N THR A 466 31.49 4.97 -5.72
CA THR A 466 31.86 6.33 -6.07
C THR A 466 31.58 7.19 -4.84
N SER A 467 32.61 7.88 -4.36
CA SER A 467 32.50 8.88 -3.31
C SER A 467 31.39 9.87 -3.67
N GLN A 468 30.33 9.93 -2.87
CA GLN A 468 29.25 10.91 -3.07
C GLN A 468 29.84 12.32 -2.96
N PRO A 469 29.59 13.22 -3.93
CA PRO A 469 30.06 14.59 -3.83
C PRO A 469 29.39 15.26 -2.62
N LEU A 470 30.20 15.97 -1.81
CA LEU A 470 29.68 16.76 -0.71
C LEU A 470 28.97 17.98 -1.31
N ILE A 471 27.67 18.16 -1.02
CA ILE A 471 26.94 19.35 -1.47
C ILE A 471 27.23 20.46 -0.47
N SER A 472 28.05 21.44 -0.86
CA SER A 472 28.46 22.56 0.00
C SER A 472 27.45 23.73 0.02
N LYS A 473 26.24 23.53 -0.51
CA LYS A 473 25.22 24.58 -0.72
C LYS A 473 23.83 24.15 -0.26
N LEU A 474 22.97 25.15 -0.03
CA LEU A 474 21.54 24.93 0.14
C LEU A 474 20.91 24.42 -1.17
N SER A 475 19.86 23.61 -1.03
CA SER A 475 19.06 23.19 -2.17
C SER A 475 18.12 24.29 -2.61
N GLU A 476 17.65 24.23 -3.85
CA GLU A 476 16.62 25.13 -4.35
C GLU A 476 15.35 25.12 -3.49
N LEU A 477 14.98 23.96 -2.96
CA LEU A 477 13.84 23.85 -2.05
C LEU A 477 14.10 24.56 -0.72
N ASP A 478 15.29 24.42 -0.14
CA ASP A 478 15.63 25.13 1.11
C ASP A 478 15.52 26.65 0.91
N ILE A 479 16.04 27.14 -0.23
CA ILE A 479 15.99 28.56 -0.59
C ILE A 479 14.54 28.99 -0.75
N TYR A 480 13.71 28.21 -1.45
CA TYR A 480 12.29 28.51 -1.61
C TYR A 480 11.57 28.61 -0.26
N VAL A 481 11.73 27.59 0.61
CA VAL A 481 11.09 27.54 1.93
C VAL A 481 11.58 28.71 2.80
N LEU A 482 12.85 29.06 2.73
CA LEU A 482 13.42 30.19 3.49
C LEU A 482 12.79 31.54 3.13
N HIS A 483 12.42 31.74 1.86
CA HIS A 483 11.81 33.00 1.40
C HIS A 483 10.29 33.04 1.58
N HIS A 484 9.60 31.89 1.54
CA HIS A 484 8.14 31.83 1.49
C HIS A 484 7.49 31.32 2.78
N ALA A 485 8.24 30.67 3.68
CA ALA A 485 7.71 30.15 4.93
C ALA A 485 8.03 31.07 6.12
N SER A 486 7.16 31.06 7.13
CA SER A 486 7.45 31.69 8.42
C SER A 486 8.67 31.05 9.10
N LEU A 487 9.36 31.80 9.95
CA LEU A 487 10.55 31.30 10.66
C LEU A 487 10.27 30.02 11.47
N ALA A 488 9.08 29.90 12.06
CA ALA A 488 8.66 28.70 12.80
C ALA A 488 8.51 27.48 11.88
N ASN A 489 7.88 27.65 10.72
CA ASN A 489 7.71 26.59 9.72
C ASN A 489 9.05 26.18 9.10
N PHE A 490 9.92 27.15 8.82
CA PHE A 490 11.28 26.89 8.37
C PHE A 490 12.09 26.06 9.39
N LYS A 491 12.04 26.41 10.68
CA LYS A 491 12.70 25.62 11.73
C LYS A 491 12.17 24.19 11.79
N LYS A 492 10.85 24.00 11.69
CA LYS A 492 10.22 22.67 11.67
C LYS A 492 10.69 21.84 10.47
N TYR A 493 10.69 22.45 9.29
CA TYR A 493 11.20 21.86 8.05
C TYR A 493 12.66 21.42 8.18
N ALA A 494 13.54 22.34 8.59
CA ALA A 494 14.97 22.06 8.68
C ALA A 494 15.29 20.99 9.73
N TRP A 495 14.59 20.96 10.88
CA TRP A 495 14.73 19.86 11.85
C TRP A 495 14.32 18.50 11.30
N LYS A 496 13.22 18.45 10.55
CA LYS A 496 12.74 17.23 9.90
C LYS A 496 13.75 16.72 8.84
N LEU A 497 14.36 17.62 8.08
CA LEU A 497 15.43 17.28 7.14
C LEU A 497 16.70 16.80 7.82
N ILE A 498 17.15 17.47 8.89
CA ILE A 498 18.31 17.02 9.66
C ILE A 498 18.06 15.64 10.24
N ARG A 499 16.85 15.38 10.77
CA ARG A 499 16.46 14.04 11.22
C ARG A 499 16.54 13.02 10.09
N LEU A 500 16.00 13.33 8.91
CA LEU A 500 16.06 12.45 7.74
C LEU A 500 17.51 12.12 7.35
N MET A 501 18.38 13.12 7.29
CA MET A 501 19.81 12.95 6.99
C MET A 501 20.52 12.15 8.07
N MET A 502 20.21 12.35 9.36
CA MET A 502 20.76 11.57 10.46
C MET A 502 20.34 10.10 10.40
N ILE A 503 19.08 9.81 10.03
CA ILE A 503 18.61 8.44 9.83
C ILE A 503 19.39 7.74 8.70
N ASP A 504 19.71 8.45 7.61
CA ASP A 504 20.57 7.92 6.55
C ASP A 504 22.00 7.61 7.05
N HIS A 505 22.55 8.50 7.90
CA HIS A 505 23.92 8.37 8.41
C HIS A 505 24.10 7.33 9.50
N VAL A 506 23.15 7.21 10.43
CA VAL A 506 23.26 6.38 11.64
C VAL A 506 22.49 5.08 11.49
N ALA A 507 21.27 5.14 10.94
CA ALA A 507 20.32 4.04 10.97
C ALA A 507 20.08 3.38 9.59
N PHE A 508 21.00 3.56 8.63
CA PHE A 508 20.96 2.94 7.30
C PHE A 508 19.62 3.12 6.56
N ARG A 509 19.01 4.32 6.62
CA ARG A 509 17.68 4.65 6.07
C ARG A 509 16.50 3.91 6.72
N SER A 510 16.71 3.21 7.83
CA SER A 510 15.63 2.55 8.56
C SER A 510 15.14 3.43 9.70
N THR A 511 13.91 3.94 9.55
CA THR A 511 13.21 4.67 10.61
C THR A 511 13.01 3.80 11.86
N THR A 512 12.77 2.50 11.68
CA THR A 512 12.63 1.53 12.78
C THR A 512 13.93 1.35 13.55
N LEU A 513 15.08 1.24 12.86
CA LEU A 513 16.38 1.15 13.54
C LEU A 513 16.66 2.44 14.31
N TRP A 514 16.38 3.60 13.72
CA TRP A 514 16.51 4.88 14.41
C TRP A 514 15.66 4.94 15.68
N GLU A 515 14.41 4.52 15.64
CA GLU A 515 13.54 4.50 16.83
C GLU A 515 14.06 3.55 17.90
N LEU A 516 14.58 2.38 17.51
CA LEU A 516 15.19 1.43 18.43
C LEU A 516 16.46 2.00 19.08
N GLU A 517 17.32 2.66 18.30
CA GLU A 517 18.53 3.34 18.79
C GLU A 517 18.16 4.47 19.76
N VAL A 518 17.19 5.31 19.39
CA VAL A 518 16.69 6.40 20.26
C VAL A 518 16.09 5.84 21.55
N LEU A 519 15.30 4.76 21.48
CA LEU A 519 14.76 4.09 22.66
C LEU A 519 15.88 3.55 23.56
N THR A 520 16.91 2.95 22.96
CA THR A 520 18.08 2.42 23.66
C THR A 520 18.82 3.54 24.39
N VAL A 521 19.13 4.65 23.70
CA VAL A 521 19.77 5.83 24.30
C VAL A 521 18.93 6.43 25.41
N ARG A 522 17.61 6.60 25.20
CA ARG A 522 16.69 7.11 26.24
C ARG A 522 16.67 6.21 27.47
N THR A 523 16.69 4.90 27.28
CA THR A 523 16.73 3.92 28.37
C THR A 523 18.04 4.01 29.14
N ILE A 524 19.17 4.13 28.44
CA ILE A 524 20.50 4.31 29.07
C ILE A 524 20.56 5.63 29.85
N VAL A 525 20.10 6.75 29.27
CA VAL A 525 20.09 8.05 29.93
C VAL A 525 19.17 8.04 31.16
N ALA A 526 17.97 7.48 31.04
CA ALA A 526 17.07 7.31 32.18
C ALA A 526 17.70 6.45 33.29
N TRP A 527 18.38 5.36 32.91
CA TRP A 527 19.12 4.53 33.86
C TRP A 527 20.28 5.28 34.54
N LEU A 528 21.04 6.08 33.79
CA LEU A 528 22.13 6.91 34.36
C LEU A 528 21.60 7.98 35.31
N ILE A 529 20.47 8.63 34.97
CA ILE A 529 19.82 9.61 35.85
C ILE A 529 19.30 8.92 37.13
N LEU A 530 18.61 7.79 37.00
CA LEU A 530 18.12 7.03 38.14
C LEU A 530 19.27 6.54 39.02
N ARG A 531 20.36 6.06 38.41
CA ARG A 531 21.57 5.66 39.14
C ARG A 531 22.22 6.84 39.85
N GLY A 532 22.24 8.04 39.25
CA GLY A 532 22.81 9.23 39.91
C GLY A 532 21.92 9.85 40.98
N ILE A 533 20.63 9.53 41.01
CA ILE A 533 19.68 10.01 42.04
C ILE A 533 19.56 9.00 43.19
N PHE A 534 19.63 7.69 42.91
CA PHE A 534 19.34 6.62 43.88
C PHE A 534 20.54 5.71 44.20
N GLY A 535 21.69 5.91 43.54
CA GLY A 535 22.94 5.22 43.82
C GLY A 535 24.02 6.23 44.18
#